data_AF-A0A4R9K9B4-F1
#
_entry.id   AF-A0A4R9K9B4-F1
#
_cell.length_a   1.000
_cell.length_b   1.000
_cell.length_c   1.000
_cell.angle_alpha   90.00
_cell.angle_beta   90.00
_cell.angle_gamma   90.00
#
_symmetry.space_group_name_H-M   'P 1'
#
loop_
_entity.id
_entity.type
_entity.pdbx_description
1 polymer ?
#
loop_
_entity_poly.entity_id
_entity_poly.type
_entity_poly.pdbx_seq_one_letter_code
_entity_poly.pdbx_strand_id
1 'polypeptide(L)'
;ELARAELTNSQAAYDSTVKMQVLIQNPGLLGKIGELKSDGDNKADSGLRYEIEQANEELDRQREVLRQQEEAMYRLTYERENALRTQSFYNQSLNQILAFEDIKEKKASLESILDGNGSLNDKIDSLLSGNTLVTLYGNTVAVQLQKELTEMKSKLSNLDTPVVSASTTFDSQVQLMNTAAQNFPADTLSAKKSELTQYLNQLKGIRGSLGSVSSYDTTYLGLDRVDQGITY
;
A
#
# COMPACT_ATOMS: atom_id res chain seq x y z
N GLU A 1 51.68 2.09 0.48
CA GLU A 1 52.53 1.68 -0.67
C GLU A 1 53.25 2.87 -1.30
N LEU A 2 52.60 4.02 -1.53
CA LEU A 2 53.24 5.27 -2.02
C LEU A 2 54.50 5.70 -1.25
N ALA A 3 54.49 5.66 0.08
CA ALA A 3 55.65 6.03 0.90
C ALA A 3 56.87 5.09 0.74
N ARG A 4 56.65 3.82 0.33
CA ARG A 4 57.76 2.90 0.04
C ARG A 4 58.39 3.20 -1.32
N ALA A 5 57.56 3.56 -2.31
CA ALA A 5 58.03 3.96 -3.64
C ALA A 5 58.85 5.28 -3.60
N GLU A 6 58.42 6.25 -2.79
CA GLU A 6 59.17 7.49 -2.56
C GLU A 6 60.51 7.26 -1.85
N LEU A 7 60.56 6.37 -0.86
CA LEU A 7 61.80 6.00 -0.19
C LEU A 7 62.81 5.35 -1.15
N THR A 8 62.36 4.45 -2.02
CA THR A 8 63.23 3.81 -3.02
C THR A 8 63.75 4.81 -4.06
N ASN A 9 62.92 5.76 -4.50
CA ASN A 9 63.37 6.83 -5.41
C ASN A 9 64.37 7.78 -4.72
N SER A 10 64.14 8.11 -3.44
CA SER A 10 65.06 8.95 -2.66
C SER A 10 66.41 8.25 -2.42
N GLN A 11 66.41 6.93 -2.21
CA GLN A 11 67.66 6.16 -2.07
C GLN A 11 68.45 6.11 -3.39
N ALA A 12 67.79 5.90 -4.53
CA ALA A 12 68.45 5.91 -5.83
C ALA A 12 69.05 7.29 -6.17
N ALA A 13 68.35 8.39 -5.83
CA ALA A 13 68.85 9.75 -6.00
C ALA A 13 70.05 10.06 -5.07
N TYR A 14 70.01 9.56 -3.83
CA TYR A 14 71.11 9.70 -2.87
C TYR A 14 72.36 8.94 -3.33
N ASP A 15 72.21 7.68 -3.78
CA ASP A 15 73.34 6.90 -4.28
C ASP A 15 73.95 7.50 -5.56
N SER A 16 73.12 8.06 -6.44
CA SER A 16 73.59 8.78 -7.63
C SER A 16 74.39 10.03 -7.26
N THR A 17 73.91 10.83 -6.30
CA THR A 17 74.60 12.04 -5.85
C THR A 17 75.89 11.74 -5.11
N VAL A 18 75.93 10.68 -4.28
CA VAL A 18 77.16 10.21 -3.63
C VAL A 18 78.19 9.72 -4.66
N LYS A 19 77.77 8.93 -5.66
CA LYS A 19 78.66 8.52 -6.76
C LYS A 19 79.21 9.72 -7.53
N MET A 20 78.39 10.73 -7.81
CA MET A 20 78.85 11.98 -8.42
C MET A 20 79.84 12.73 -7.52
N GLN A 21 79.61 12.80 -6.21
CA GLN A 21 80.55 13.42 -5.26
C GLN A 21 81.90 12.69 -5.23
N VAL A 22 81.89 11.36 -5.26
CA VAL A 22 83.12 10.55 -5.32
C VAL A 22 83.88 10.77 -6.63
N LEU A 23 83.18 10.93 -7.75
CA LEU A 23 83.78 11.26 -9.05
C LEU A 23 84.34 12.69 -9.10
N ILE A 24 83.69 13.65 -8.44
CA ILE A 24 84.17 15.04 -8.32
C ILE A 24 85.42 15.11 -7.43
N GLN A 25 85.46 14.34 -6.34
CA GLN A 25 86.60 14.30 -5.42
C GLN A 25 87.79 13.49 -5.95
N ASN A 26 87.57 12.56 -6.89
CA ASN A 26 88.60 11.78 -7.56
C ASN A 26 88.57 12.01 -9.07
N PRO A 27 89.03 13.18 -9.54
CA PRO A 27 89.00 13.54 -10.97
C PRO A 27 89.87 12.63 -11.85
N GLY A 28 90.73 11.77 -11.28
CA GLY A 28 91.48 10.74 -12.01
C GLY A 28 90.65 9.52 -12.45
N LEU A 29 89.43 9.35 -11.93
CA LEU A 29 88.47 8.32 -12.37
C LEU A 29 87.62 8.81 -13.56
N LEU A 30 87.61 10.12 -13.81
CA LEU A 30 87.09 10.73 -15.03
C LEU A 30 88.25 10.72 -16.03
N GLY A 31 88.26 9.75 -16.95
CA GLY A 31 89.32 9.56 -17.94
C GLY A 31 89.79 10.88 -18.57
N LYS A 32 91.10 10.99 -18.83
CA LYS A 32 91.72 12.19 -19.40
C LYS A 32 91.06 12.60 -20.72
N ILE A 33 90.77 13.89 -20.84
CA ILE A 33 90.28 14.50 -22.09
C ILE A 33 91.45 14.56 -23.09
N GLY A 34 91.32 13.83 -24.19
CA GLY A 34 92.09 14.05 -25.41
C GLY A 34 93.44 13.33 -25.50
N GLU A 35 93.44 12.04 -25.80
CA GLU A 35 94.52 11.38 -26.55
C GLU A 35 93.89 10.51 -27.65
N LEU A 36 93.65 11.12 -28.81
CA LEU A 36 93.50 10.37 -30.06
C LEU A 36 94.92 10.13 -30.62
N LYS A 37 95.52 8.96 -30.37
CA LYS A 37 96.39 8.16 -31.27
C LYS A 37 96.51 6.76 -30.67
N SER A 38 95.91 5.74 -31.29
CA SER A 38 96.47 4.95 -32.41
C SER A 38 97.62 4.03 -31.96
N ASP A 39 97.30 2.95 -31.25
CA ASP A 39 97.81 1.61 -31.56
C ASP A 39 97.17 0.54 -30.64
N GLY A 40 96.88 -0.63 -31.20
CA GLY A 40 96.61 -1.85 -30.43
C GLY A 40 95.14 -2.22 -30.21
N ASP A 41 94.73 -3.33 -30.82
CA ASP A 41 93.59 -4.22 -30.54
C ASP A 41 92.38 -3.64 -29.80
N ASN A 42 91.23 -3.63 -30.51
CA ASN A 42 89.87 -3.44 -30.00
C ASN A 42 89.62 -4.21 -28.70
N LYS A 43 89.98 -3.62 -27.56
CA LYS A 43 89.43 -3.95 -26.26
C LYS A 43 88.17 -3.13 -26.12
N ALA A 44 87.06 -3.85 -25.94
CA ALA A 44 85.70 -3.37 -25.66
C ALA A 44 85.65 -1.90 -25.23
N ASP A 45 84.92 -1.07 -25.98
CA ASP A 45 84.64 0.33 -25.64
C ASP A 45 84.19 0.43 -24.18
N SER A 46 85.13 0.74 -23.27
CA SER A 46 84.93 0.69 -21.81
C SER A 46 85.17 2.07 -21.20
N GLY A 47 84.41 3.06 -21.66
CA GLY A 47 84.42 4.41 -21.11
C GLY A 47 83.02 4.83 -20.67
N LEU A 48 82.93 5.85 -19.81
CA LEU A 48 81.67 6.39 -19.28
C LEU A 48 80.62 6.68 -20.38
N ARG A 49 81.04 7.00 -21.61
CA ARG A 49 80.11 7.20 -22.74
C ARG A 49 79.40 5.92 -23.18
N TYR A 50 80.12 4.80 -23.26
CA TYR A 50 79.54 3.49 -23.58
C TYR A 50 78.62 3.01 -22.46
N GLU A 51 79.01 3.22 -21.19
CA GLU A 51 78.16 2.91 -20.04
C GLU A 51 76.90 3.79 -19.98
N ILE A 52 77.00 5.08 -20.35
CA ILE A 52 75.85 5.99 -20.48
C ILE A 52 74.95 5.57 -21.63
N GLU A 53 75.50 5.15 -22.77
CA GLU A 53 74.73 4.66 -23.91
C GLU A 53 74.00 3.36 -23.56
N GLN A 54 74.67 2.40 -22.94
CA GLN A 54 74.05 1.18 -22.44
C GLN A 54 72.98 1.46 -21.37
N ALA A 55 73.22 2.43 -20.48
CA ALA A 55 72.23 2.85 -19.49
C ALA A 55 71.03 3.54 -20.12
N ASN A 56 71.22 4.33 -21.18
CA ASN A 56 70.12 4.96 -21.93
C ASN A 56 69.29 3.91 -22.68
N GLU A 57 69.93 2.93 -23.33
CA GLU A 57 69.21 1.81 -23.94
C GLU A 57 68.41 1.00 -22.92
N GLU A 58 68.98 0.75 -21.74
CA GLU A 58 68.29 0.04 -20.67
C GLU A 58 67.14 0.88 -20.08
N LEU A 59 67.30 2.20 -19.95
CA LEU A 59 66.24 3.12 -19.58
C LEU A 59 65.10 3.12 -20.60
N ASP A 60 65.40 3.10 -21.89
CA ASP A 60 64.40 3.06 -22.94
C ASP A 60 63.67 1.72 -22.97
N ARG A 61 64.36 0.60 -22.74
CA ARG A 61 63.71 -0.72 -22.53
C ARG A 61 62.78 -0.71 -21.32
N GLN A 62 63.22 -0.14 -20.19
CA GLN A 62 62.41 -0.06 -18.97
C GLN A 62 61.19 0.84 -19.16
N ARG A 63 61.32 1.96 -19.88
CA ARG A 63 60.20 2.84 -20.25
C ARG A 63 59.17 2.12 -21.12
N GLU A 64 59.62 1.34 -22.09
CA GLU A 64 58.74 0.56 -22.95
C GLU A 64 58.01 -0.53 -22.16
N VAL A 65 58.69 -1.22 -21.23
CA VAL A 65 58.08 -2.19 -20.32
C VAL A 65 57.04 -1.52 -19.42
N LEU A 66 57.34 -0.34 -18.86
CA LEU A 66 56.38 0.43 -18.07
C LEU A 66 55.15 0.82 -18.90
N ARG A 67 55.34 1.28 -20.14
CA ARG A 67 54.23 1.62 -21.06
C ARG A 67 53.32 0.41 -21.31
N GLN A 68 53.90 -0.77 -21.54
CA GLN A 68 53.14 -2.01 -21.72
C GLN A 68 52.39 -2.43 -20.45
N GLN A 69 53.01 -2.26 -19.26
CA GLN A 69 52.36 -2.52 -17.98
C GLN A 69 51.21 -1.55 -17.71
N GLU A 70 51.38 -0.26 -18.02
CA GLU A 70 50.33 0.75 -17.90
C GLU A 70 49.15 0.44 -18.82
N GLU A 71 49.40 0.11 -20.09
CA GLU A 71 48.36 -0.27 -21.05
C GLU A 71 47.59 -1.52 -20.58
N ALA A 72 48.30 -2.54 -20.09
CA ALA A 72 47.70 -3.74 -19.51
C ALA A 72 46.84 -3.41 -18.26
N MET A 73 47.31 -2.51 -17.40
CA MET A 73 46.59 -2.07 -16.21
C MET A 73 45.32 -1.28 -16.56
N TYR A 74 45.37 -0.37 -17.53
CA TYR A 74 44.20 0.36 -18.01
C TYR A 74 43.16 -0.59 -18.60
N ARG A 75 43.61 -1.55 -19.43
CA ARG A 75 42.73 -2.56 -20.00
C ARG A 75 42.06 -3.41 -18.92
N LEU A 76 42.82 -3.92 -17.95
CA LEU A 76 42.28 -4.71 -16.85
C LEU A 76 41.27 -3.91 -16.02
N THR A 77 41.55 -2.63 -15.77
CA THR A 77 40.65 -1.75 -15.02
C THR A 77 39.35 -1.51 -15.78
N TYR A 78 39.43 -1.25 -17.09
CA TYR A 78 38.28 -1.08 -17.95
C TYR A 78 37.42 -2.35 -18.03
N GLU A 79 38.05 -3.51 -18.24
CA GLU A 79 37.34 -4.81 -18.29
C GLU A 79 36.64 -5.09 -16.96
N ARG A 80 37.30 -4.79 -15.82
CA ARG A 80 36.71 -4.94 -14.49
C ARG A 80 35.53 -4.00 -14.26
N GLU A 81 35.65 -2.72 -14.61
CA GLU A 81 34.56 -1.76 -14.47
C GLU A 81 33.36 -2.12 -15.34
N ASN A 82 33.61 -2.54 -16.59
CA ASN A 82 32.55 -2.98 -17.49
C ASN A 82 31.87 -4.27 -16.97
N ALA A 83 32.63 -5.20 -16.38
CA ALA A 83 32.08 -6.39 -15.74
C ALA A 83 31.18 -6.02 -14.53
N LEU A 84 31.61 -5.10 -13.68
CA LEU A 84 30.80 -4.61 -12.55
C LEU A 84 29.53 -3.90 -13.00
N ARG A 85 29.62 -3.04 -14.02
CA ARG A 85 28.45 -2.38 -14.61
C ARG A 85 27.46 -3.40 -15.17
N THR A 86 27.96 -4.41 -15.86
CA THR A 86 27.16 -5.50 -16.44
C THR A 86 26.49 -6.32 -15.33
N GLN A 87 27.22 -6.67 -14.28
CA GLN A 87 26.66 -7.38 -13.12
C GLN A 87 25.57 -6.56 -12.43
N SER A 88 25.80 -5.26 -12.20
CA SER A 88 24.81 -4.36 -11.60
C SER A 88 23.54 -4.27 -12.45
N PHE A 89 23.70 -4.12 -13.77
CA PHE A 89 22.58 -4.09 -14.71
C PHE A 89 21.76 -5.38 -14.67
N TYR A 90 22.41 -6.55 -14.69
CA TYR A 90 21.71 -7.84 -14.60
C TYR A 90 21.01 -8.03 -13.26
N ASN A 91 21.64 -7.66 -12.15
CA ASN A 91 21.03 -7.74 -10.82
C ASN A 91 19.81 -6.82 -10.70
N GLN A 92 19.90 -5.59 -11.21
CA GLN A 92 18.77 -4.66 -11.23
C GLN A 92 17.64 -5.18 -12.12
N SER A 93 17.96 -5.67 -13.32
CA SER A 93 16.98 -6.25 -14.25
C SER A 93 16.30 -7.48 -13.64
N LEU A 94 17.07 -8.36 -13.00
CA LEU A 94 16.54 -9.54 -12.32
C LEU A 94 15.60 -9.15 -11.18
N ASN A 95 15.98 -8.18 -10.34
CA ASN A 95 15.13 -7.69 -9.27
C ASN A 95 13.82 -7.08 -9.79
N GLN A 96 13.87 -6.37 -10.91
CA GLN A 96 12.66 -5.84 -11.56
C GLN A 96 11.77 -6.95 -12.12
N ILE A 97 12.35 -7.98 -12.75
CA ILE A 97 11.61 -9.13 -13.25
C ILE A 97 10.94 -9.88 -12.09
N LEU A 98 11.66 -10.13 -11.00
CA LEU A 98 11.11 -10.80 -9.82
C LEU A 98 9.97 -9.99 -9.19
N ALA A 99 10.12 -8.67 -9.07
CA ALA A 99 9.05 -7.80 -8.59
C ALA A 99 7.83 -7.81 -9.50
N PHE A 100 8.03 -7.88 -10.83
CA PHE A 100 6.94 -7.99 -11.78
C PHE A 100 6.20 -9.31 -11.68
N GLU A 101 6.91 -10.45 -11.57
CA GLU A 101 6.28 -11.75 -11.40
C GLU A 101 5.51 -11.85 -10.07
N ASP A 102 6.03 -11.27 -8.99
CA ASP A 102 5.31 -11.16 -7.71
C ASP A 102 4.00 -10.35 -7.83
N ILE A 103 4.03 -9.20 -8.51
CA ILE A 103 2.82 -8.40 -8.78
C ILE A 103 1.82 -9.18 -9.63
N LYS A 104 2.30 -9.91 -10.63
CA LYS A 104 1.47 -10.72 -11.53
C LYS A 104 0.80 -11.88 -10.79
N GLU A 105 1.51 -12.54 -9.89
CA GLU A 105 0.96 -13.59 -9.02
C GLU A 105 -0.10 -13.03 -8.07
N LYS A 106 0.20 -11.90 -7.41
CA LYS A 106 -0.77 -11.20 -6.54
C LYS A 106 -2.03 -10.79 -7.31
N LYS A 107 -1.87 -10.26 -8.52
CA LYS A 107 -2.99 -9.91 -9.39
C LYS A 107 -3.84 -11.14 -9.72
N ALA A 108 -3.22 -12.23 -10.17
CA ALA A 108 -3.95 -13.46 -10.51
C ALA A 108 -4.70 -14.04 -9.30
N SER A 109 -4.10 -13.99 -8.12
CA SER A 109 -4.75 -14.40 -6.86
C SER A 109 -5.97 -13.52 -6.53
N LEU A 110 -5.84 -12.20 -6.67
CA LEU A 110 -6.95 -11.27 -6.47
C LEU A 110 -8.07 -11.48 -7.48
N GLU A 111 -7.74 -11.63 -8.77
CA GLU A 111 -8.71 -11.93 -9.84
C GLU A 111 -9.43 -13.26 -9.57
N SER A 112 -8.71 -14.30 -9.14
CA SER A 112 -9.34 -15.58 -8.78
C SER A 112 -10.37 -15.45 -7.65
N ILE A 113 -10.16 -14.54 -6.70
CA ILE A 113 -11.11 -14.29 -5.61
C ILE A 113 -12.29 -13.44 -6.11
N LEU A 114 -12.01 -12.39 -6.88
CA LEU A 114 -13.02 -11.43 -7.33
C LEU A 114 -13.92 -11.97 -8.45
N ASP A 115 -13.36 -12.75 -9.37
CA ASP A 115 -14.08 -13.37 -10.49
C ASP A 115 -14.65 -14.76 -10.13
N GLY A 116 -14.31 -15.27 -8.95
CA GLY A 116 -14.86 -16.50 -8.41
C GLY A 116 -16.38 -16.46 -8.25
N ASN A 117 -17.00 -17.65 -8.28
CA ASN A 117 -18.42 -17.83 -7.99
C ASN A 117 -18.69 -17.57 -6.50
N GLY A 118 -19.76 -16.85 -6.19
CA GLY A 118 -20.17 -16.58 -4.81
C GLY A 118 -20.82 -15.21 -4.66
N SER A 119 -21.46 -15.00 -3.50
CA SER A 119 -21.96 -13.69 -3.10
C SER A 119 -20.81 -12.74 -2.77
N LEU A 120 -21.10 -11.44 -2.67
CA LEU A 120 -20.10 -10.46 -2.23
C LEU A 120 -19.56 -10.78 -0.82
N ASN A 121 -20.39 -11.33 0.07
CA ASN A 121 -19.96 -11.75 1.40
C ASN A 121 -18.95 -12.91 1.33
N ASP A 122 -19.16 -13.89 0.44
CA ASP A 122 -18.23 -15.01 0.27
C ASP A 122 -16.86 -14.54 -0.25
N LYS A 123 -16.87 -13.53 -1.14
CA LYS A 123 -15.65 -12.90 -1.66
C LYS A 123 -14.91 -12.11 -0.57
N ILE A 124 -15.65 -11.35 0.25
CA ILE A 124 -15.09 -10.65 1.41
C ILE A 124 -14.48 -11.65 2.40
N ASP A 125 -15.15 -12.77 2.65
CA ASP A 125 -14.63 -13.82 3.53
C ASP A 125 -13.38 -14.48 2.98
N SER A 126 -13.31 -14.70 1.68
CA SER A 126 -12.12 -15.21 1.01
C SER A 126 -10.94 -14.24 1.16
N LEU A 127 -11.16 -12.94 1.00
CA LEU A 127 -10.13 -11.91 1.23
C LEU A 127 -9.69 -11.87 2.71
N LEU A 128 -10.63 -11.94 3.65
CA LEU A 128 -10.36 -11.94 5.08
C LEU A 128 -9.76 -13.26 5.60
N SER A 129 -9.72 -14.31 4.78
CA SER A 129 -9.25 -15.62 5.19
C SER A 129 -7.72 -15.69 5.32
N GLY A 130 -7.27 -16.22 6.46
CA GLY A 130 -5.85 -16.48 6.71
C GLY A 130 -4.97 -15.24 6.53
N ASN A 131 -3.90 -15.40 5.72
CA ASN A 131 -2.93 -14.34 5.43
C ASN A 131 -3.14 -13.69 4.05
N THR A 132 -4.28 -13.88 3.41
CA THR A 132 -4.52 -13.47 2.02
C THR A 132 -4.22 -11.97 1.80
N LEU A 133 -4.78 -11.08 2.63
CA LEU A 133 -4.50 -9.64 2.54
C LEU A 133 -3.03 -9.30 2.80
N VAL A 134 -2.37 -10.00 3.71
CA VAL A 134 -0.94 -9.79 4.02
C VAL A 134 -0.08 -10.18 2.83
N THR A 135 -0.39 -11.32 2.19
CA THR A 135 0.29 -11.76 0.97
C THR A 135 0.09 -10.77 -0.17
N LEU A 136 -1.14 -10.27 -0.37
CA LEU A 136 -1.46 -9.36 -1.48
C LEU A 136 -0.88 -7.95 -1.30
N TYR A 137 -0.97 -7.39 -0.09
CA TYR A 137 -0.73 -5.96 0.14
C TYR A 137 0.34 -5.65 1.21
N GLY A 138 0.87 -6.67 1.89
CA GLY A 138 1.79 -6.51 3.00
C GLY A 138 1.09 -6.13 4.31
N ASN A 139 1.80 -6.28 5.44
CA ASN A 139 1.23 -6.17 6.78
C ASN A 139 0.51 -4.83 7.05
N THR A 140 1.10 -3.70 6.66
CA THR A 140 0.56 -2.37 6.98
C THR A 140 -0.79 -2.12 6.30
N VAL A 141 -0.88 -2.41 5.01
CA VAL A 141 -2.10 -2.18 4.22
C VAL A 141 -3.16 -3.22 4.55
N ALA A 142 -2.76 -4.47 4.84
CA ALA A 142 -3.65 -5.55 5.19
C ALA A 142 -4.52 -5.24 6.42
N VAL A 143 -3.97 -4.62 7.46
CA VAL A 143 -4.72 -4.26 8.68
C VAL A 143 -5.83 -3.25 8.38
N GLN A 144 -5.54 -2.24 7.55
CA GLN A 144 -6.55 -1.24 7.16
C GLN A 144 -7.65 -1.87 6.31
N LEU A 145 -7.28 -2.66 5.29
CA LEU A 145 -8.24 -3.37 4.45
C LEU A 145 -9.10 -4.36 5.25
N GLN A 146 -8.50 -5.05 6.22
CA GLN A 146 -9.22 -5.98 7.10
C GLN A 146 -10.33 -5.26 7.86
N LYS A 147 -10.04 -4.06 8.39
CA LYS A 147 -11.04 -3.23 9.08
C LYS A 147 -12.17 -2.82 8.14
N GLU A 148 -11.84 -2.29 6.96
CA GLU A 148 -12.83 -1.82 5.98
C GLU A 148 -13.71 -2.96 5.46
N LEU A 149 -13.12 -4.12 5.15
CA LEU A 149 -13.84 -5.30 4.70
C LEU A 149 -14.76 -5.89 5.79
N THR A 150 -14.32 -5.87 7.05
CA THR A 150 -15.16 -6.29 8.19
C THR A 150 -16.35 -5.36 8.37
N GLU A 151 -16.15 -4.05 8.25
CA GLU A 151 -17.23 -3.07 8.32
C GLU A 151 -18.21 -3.24 7.14
N MET A 152 -17.69 -3.44 5.93
CA MET A 152 -18.50 -3.69 4.74
C MET A 152 -19.35 -4.96 4.89
N LYS A 153 -18.75 -6.05 5.40
CA LYS A 153 -19.47 -7.31 5.68
C LYS A 153 -20.62 -7.09 6.66
N SER A 154 -20.37 -6.34 7.75
CA SER A 154 -21.40 -6.02 8.74
C SER A 154 -22.56 -5.21 8.13
N LYS A 155 -22.26 -4.26 7.23
CA LYS A 155 -23.30 -3.49 6.53
C LYS A 155 -24.11 -4.35 5.55
N LEU A 156 -23.45 -5.26 4.84
CA LEU A 156 -24.11 -6.19 3.91
C LEU A 156 -25.04 -7.16 4.63
N SER A 157 -24.62 -7.75 5.76
CA SER A 157 -25.47 -8.67 6.52
C SER A 157 -26.69 -8.00 7.15
N ASN A 158 -26.65 -6.68 7.34
CA ASN A 158 -27.73 -5.92 7.98
C ASN A 158 -28.58 -5.12 6.98
N LEU A 159 -28.38 -5.30 5.67
CA LEU A 159 -29.07 -4.50 4.66
C LEU A 159 -30.59 -4.78 4.65
N ASP A 160 -30.97 -6.03 4.85
CA ASP A 160 -32.38 -6.48 4.76
C ASP A 160 -33.13 -6.33 6.09
N THR A 161 -32.41 -6.20 7.20
CA THR A 161 -32.99 -6.13 8.56
C THR A 161 -34.08 -5.05 8.71
N PRO A 162 -33.91 -3.81 8.21
CA PRO A 162 -34.93 -2.77 8.33
C PRO A 162 -36.20 -3.12 7.54
N VAL A 163 -36.05 -3.69 6.35
CA VAL A 163 -37.17 -4.05 5.46
C VAL A 163 -37.95 -5.22 6.07
N VAL A 164 -37.26 -6.26 6.51
CA VAL A 164 -37.88 -7.42 7.19
C VAL A 164 -38.59 -6.98 8.48
N SER A 165 -37.96 -6.11 9.28
CA SER A 165 -38.56 -5.59 10.52
C SER A 165 -39.80 -4.74 10.24
N ALA A 166 -39.76 -3.88 9.21
CA ALA A 166 -40.89 -3.06 8.79
C ALA A 166 -42.05 -3.93 8.28
N SER A 167 -41.77 -4.94 7.44
CA SER A 167 -42.78 -5.89 6.94
C SER A 167 -43.45 -6.63 8.08
N THR A 168 -42.67 -7.17 9.02
CA THR A 168 -43.19 -7.89 10.19
C THR A 168 -44.08 -7.00 11.05
N THR A 169 -43.67 -5.73 11.25
CA THR A 169 -44.46 -4.76 12.02
C THR A 169 -45.76 -4.43 11.31
N PHE A 170 -45.72 -4.24 9.99
CA PHE A 170 -46.90 -3.98 9.17
C PHE A 170 -47.90 -5.14 9.23
N ASP A 171 -47.43 -6.38 9.05
CA ASP A 171 -48.27 -7.57 9.10
C ASP A 171 -48.98 -7.72 10.46
N SER A 172 -48.25 -7.46 11.55
CA SER A 172 -48.81 -7.44 12.91
C SER A 172 -49.92 -6.38 13.07
N GLN A 173 -49.69 -5.16 12.56
CA GLN A 173 -50.70 -4.11 12.60
C GLN A 173 -51.95 -4.46 11.77
N VAL A 174 -51.77 -5.07 10.59
CA VAL A 174 -52.89 -5.52 9.75
C VAL A 174 -53.71 -6.59 10.47
N GLN A 175 -53.07 -7.55 11.16
CA GLN A 175 -53.79 -8.57 11.93
C GLN A 175 -54.55 -7.98 13.12
N LEU A 176 -53.96 -7.03 13.84
CA LEU A 176 -54.63 -6.33 14.93
C LEU A 176 -55.86 -5.56 14.41
N MET A 177 -55.72 -4.90 13.25
CA MET A 177 -56.81 -4.14 12.64
C MET A 177 -57.93 -5.06 12.15
N ASN A 178 -57.60 -6.20 11.56
CA ASN A 178 -58.58 -7.21 11.14
C ASN A 178 -59.32 -7.80 12.35
N THR A 179 -58.60 -8.09 13.44
CA THR A 179 -59.19 -8.59 14.69
C THR A 179 -60.13 -7.55 15.31
N ALA A 180 -59.73 -6.28 15.35
CA ALA A 180 -60.56 -5.19 15.85
C ALA A 180 -61.82 -5.01 14.99
N ALA A 181 -61.69 -5.11 13.65
CA ALA A 181 -62.81 -5.02 12.73
C ALA A 181 -63.81 -6.18 12.91
N GLN A 182 -63.32 -7.41 13.06
CA GLN A 182 -64.18 -8.59 13.29
C GLN A 182 -64.90 -8.55 14.64
N ASN A 183 -64.27 -7.97 15.66
CA ASN A 183 -64.85 -7.84 16.99
C ASN A 183 -65.66 -6.55 17.18
N PHE A 184 -65.81 -5.72 16.15
CA PHE A 184 -66.54 -4.47 16.25
C PHE A 184 -68.04 -4.76 16.46
N PRO A 185 -68.66 -4.34 17.58
CA PRO A 185 -70.00 -4.76 17.96
C PRO A 185 -71.08 -3.90 17.26
N ALA A 186 -71.08 -3.87 15.93
CA ALA A 186 -72.01 -3.09 15.11
C ALA A 186 -73.48 -3.43 15.40
N ASP A 187 -73.78 -4.72 15.56
CA ASP A 187 -75.13 -5.20 15.86
C ASP A 187 -75.57 -4.79 17.26
N THR A 188 -74.68 -4.89 18.26
CA THR A 188 -74.98 -4.44 19.62
C THR A 188 -75.22 -2.93 19.67
N LEU A 189 -74.43 -2.14 18.95
CA LEU A 189 -74.60 -0.69 18.87
C LEU A 189 -75.94 -0.32 18.20
N SER A 190 -76.28 -1.02 17.11
CA SER A 190 -77.56 -0.84 16.40
C SER A 190 -78.75 -1.24 17.27
N ALA A 191 -78.65 -2.35 18.01
CA ALA A 191 -79.66 -2.79 18.96
C ALA A 191 -79.85 -1.74 20.08
N LYS A 192 -78.76 -1.25 20.68
CA LYS A 192 -78.80 -0.20 21.71
C LYS A 192 -79.43 1.10 21.20
N LYS A 193 -79.15 1.51 19.96
CA LYS A 193 -79.80 2.66 19.31
C LYS A 193 -81.31 2.44 19.17
N SER A 194 -81.74 1.24 18.76
CA SER A 194 -83.15 0.88 18.66
C SER A 194 -83.85 0.91 20.02
N GLU A 195 -83.23 0.32 21.06
CA GLU A 195 -83.73 0.36 22.44
C GLU A 195 -83.91 1.80 22.95
N LEU A 196 -82.92 2.67 22.72
CA LEU A 196 -82.97 4.08 23.12
C LEU A 196 -84.12 4.82 22.43
N THR A 197 -84.34 4.52 21.15
CA THR A 197 -85.44 5.10 20.35
C THR A 197 -86.80 4.66 20.89
N GLN A 198 -86.96 3.37 21.24
CA GLN A 198 -88.19 2.86 21.86
C GLN A 198 -88.45 3.50 23.22
N TYR A 199 -87.43 3.60 24.07
CA TYR A 199 -87.55 4.22 25.39
C TYR A 199 -87.98 5.69 25.28
N LEU A 200 -87.43 6.43 24.32
CA LEU A 200 -87.81 7.83 24.11
C LEU A 200 -89.23 7.96 23.56
N ASN A 201 -89.67 7.06 22.68
CA ASN A 201 -91.05 7.02 22.21
C ASN A 201 -92.03 6.71 23.36
N GLN A 202 -91.66 5.82 24.29
CA GLN A 202 -92.44 5.54 25.49
C GLN A 202 -92.54 6.78 26.39
N LEU A 203 -91.43 7.49 26.64
CA LEU A 203 -91.42 8.74 27.40
C LEU A 203 -92.29 9.82 26.75
N LYS A 204 -92.23 9.97 25.42
CA LYS A 204 -93.10 10.87 24.66
C LYS A 204 -94.58 10.52 24.82
N GLY A 205 -94.92 9.23 24.78
CA GLY A 205 -96.29 8.73 24.99
C GLY A 205 -96.79 9.03 26.40
N ILE A 206 -95.98 8.76 27.43
CA ILE A 206 -96.29 9.07 28.82
C ILE A 206 -96.49 10.58 29.00
N ARG A 207 -95.59 11.42 28.46
CA ARG A 207 -95.77 12.88 28.44
C ARG A 207 -97.11 13.28 27.81
N GLY A 208 -97.43 12.74 26.63
CA GLY A 208 -98.68 13.03 25.93
C GLY A 208 -99.90 12.69 26.78
N SER A 209 -99.87 11.52 27.46
CA SER A 209 -100.93 11.11 28.37
C SER A 209 -101.04 12.03 29.60
N LEU A 210 -99.92 12.39 30.25
CA LEU A 210 -99.90 13.27 31.42
C LEU A 210 -100.39 14.69 31.08
N GLY A 211 -99.95 15.25 29.96
CA GLY A 211 -100.40 16.57 29.50
C GLY A 211 -101.88 16.62 29.10
N SER A 212 -102.48 15.48 28.75
CA SER A 212 -103.90 15.40 28.38
C SER A 212 -104.85 15.27 29.57
N VAL A 213 -104.35 14.94 30.76
CA VAL A 213 -105.16 14.80 31.97
C VAL A 213 -105.25 16.14 32.70
N SER A 214 -106.38 16.83 32.55
CA SER A 214 -106.62 18.17 33.11
C SER A 214 -106.66 18.25 34.64
N SER A 215 -106.61 17.11 35.34
CA SER A 215 -106.65 17.05 36.81
C SER A 215 -105.27 17.06 37.49
N TYR A 216 -104.17 17.04 36.73
CA TYR A 216 -102.81 17.09 37.27
C TYR A 216 -102.12 18.41 36.91
N ASP A 217 -101.51 19.06 37.89
CA ASP A 217 -100.59 20.17 37.64
C ASP A 217 -99.26 19.61 37.14
N THR A 218 -99.03 19.74 35.83
CA THR A 218 -97.86 19.17 35.13
C THR A 218 -96.76 20.20 34.88
N THR A 219 -96.90 21.44 35.37
CA THR A 219 -95.96 22.53 35.12
C THR A 219 -94.55 22.27 35.69
N TYR A 220 -94.44 21.48 36.76
CA TYR A 220 -93.16 21.10 37.37
C TYR A 220 -92.41 19.97 36.66
N LEU A 221 -93.05 19.25 35.72
CA LEU A 221 -92.47 18.06 35.09
C LEU A 221 -91.48 18.35 33.95
N GLY A 222 -91.35 19.62 33.52
CA GLY A 222 -90.36 20.00 32.51
C GLY A 222 -90.50 19.25 31.18
N LEU A 223 -91.76 19.01 30.75
CA LEU A 223 -92.15 18.11 29.65
C LEU A 223 -91.48 18.40 28.30
N ASP A 224 -90.97 19.62 28.09
CA ASP A 224 -90.31 20.05 26.85
C ASP A 224 -88.86 19.55 26.70
N ARG A 225 -88.25 19.02 27.78
CA ARG A 225 -86.83 18.58 27.77
C ARG A 225 -86.62 17.18 27.20
N VAL A 226 -87.68 16.37 27.06
CA VAL A 226 -87.62 14.98 26.58
C VAL A 226 -87.18 14.87 25.11
N ASP A 227 -87.37 15.92 24.32
CA ASP A 227 -87.05 15.93 22.88
C ASP A 227 -85.57 16.23 22.57
N GLN A 228 -84.76 16.62 23.56
CA GLN A 228 -83.36 17.06 23.35
C GLN A 228 -82.35 15.90 23.22
N GLY A 229 -82.73 14.66 23.52
CA GLY A 229 -81.80 13.54 23.71
C GLY A 229 -81.42 12.70 22.48
N ILE A 230 -82.05 12.87 21.31
CA ILE A 230 -81.82 12.01 20.11
C ILE A 230 -81.09 12.74 18.97
N THR A 231 -80.87 14.05 19.06
CA THR A 231 -80.40 14.84 17.91
C THR A 231 -78.89 14.75 17.63
N TYR A 232 -78.20 13.70 18.09
CA TYR A 232 -76.77 13.46 17.81
C TYR A 232 -76.52 12.01 17.39
#